data_AF-B4IC20-F1
#
_entry.id   AF-B4IC20-F1
#
_cell.length_a   1.000
_cell.length_b   1.000
_cell.length_c   1.000
_cell.angle_alpha   90.00
_cell.angle_beta   90.00
_cell.angle_gamma   90.00
#
_symmetry.space_group_name_H-M   'P 1'
#
loop_
_entity.id
_entity.type
_entity.pdbx_description
1 polymer ?
#
loop_
_entity_poly.entity_id
_entity_poly.type
_entity_poly.pdbx_seq_one_letter_code
_entity_poly.pdbx_strand_id
1 'polypeptide(L)'
;MRLCLLVLGCVIAASAWPVDQLTVRDHGINGWFVPQREGGLRWIGKAEAERQLEYYEAQEALEGRLSTNTVNFYLYTLQNPSTGQQIKATQASINGSFFNPKNPTRITIHGWNSNYRMG
;
A
#
# COMPACT_ATOMS: atom_id res chain seq x y z
N MET A 1 -7.50 49.32 4.44
CA MET A 1 -6.31 48.43 4.37
C MET A 1 -6.19 47.46 5.54
N ARG A 2 -6.24 47.91 6.82
CA ARG A 2 -6.02 47.02 7.99
C ARG A 2 -7.07 45.90 8.15
N LEU A 3 -8.34 46.18 7.85
CA LEU A 3 -9.42 45.18 7.94
C LEU A 3 -9.33 44.10 6.84
N CYS A 4 -8.96 44.50 5.61
CA CYS A 4 -8.77 43.56 4.50
C CYS A 4 -7.65 42.55 4.78
N LEU A 5 -6.57 42.99 5.42
CA LEU A 5 -5.44 42.12 5.78
C LEU A 5 -5.82 41.11 6.87
N LEU A 6 -6.65 41.52 7.84
CA LEU A 6 -7.16 40.61 8.88
C LEU A 6 -8.10 39.56 8.31
N VAL A 7 -9.04 39.96 7.44
CA VAL A 7 -9.97 39.02 6.79
C VAL A 7 -9.21 38.04 5.90
N LEU A 8 -8.23 38.52 5.12
CA LEU A 8 -7.40 37.66 4.28
C LEU A 8 -6.58 36.67 5.11
N GLY A 9 -6.01 37.11 6.24
CA GLY A 9 -5.31 36.25 7.19
C GLY A 9 -6.21 35.16 7.78
N CYS A 10 -7.45 35.50 8.17
CA CYS A 10 -8.42 34.54 8.69
C CYS A 10 -8.85 33.51 7.63
N VAL A 11 -9.02 33.91 6.37
CA VAL A 11 -9.36 32.99 5.26
C VAL A 11 -8.22 32.02 4.98
N ILE A 12 -6.98 32.51 4.96
CA ILE A 12 -5.79 31.66 4.78
C ILE A 12 -5.68 30.66 5.95
N ALA A 13 -5.82 31.12 7.19
CA ALA A 13 -5.78 30.25 8.37
C ALA A 13 -6.90 29.19 8.38
N ALA A 14 -8.11 29.53 7.95
CA ALA A 14 -9.22 28.58 7.83
C ALA A 14 -8.97 27.54 6.72
N SER A 15 -8.35 27.93 5.59
CA SER A 15 -8.00 27.00 4.50
C SER A 15 -6.81 26.09 4.82
N ALA A 16 -5.95 26.49 5.76
CA ALA A 16 -4.82 25.71 6.26
C ALA A 16 -5.19 24.85 7.49
N TRP A 17 -6.39 25.03 8.04
CA TRP A 17 -6.89 24.16 9.11
C TRP A 17 -7.03 22.74 8.55
N PRO A 18 -6.45 21.72 9.19
CA PRO A 18 -6.65 20.35 8.75
C PRO A 18 -8.09 19.98 9.08
N VAL A 19 -9.01 20.31 8.16
CA VAL A 19 -10.41 19.88 8.19
C VAL A 19 -10.36 18.36 8.26
N ASP A 20 -10.72 17.85 9.44
CA ASP A 20 -10.83 16.47 9.86
C ASP A 20 -10.18 15.44 8.94
N GLN A 21 -8.90 15.16 9.20
CA GLN A 21 -8.24 13.98 8.62
C GLN A 21 -9.00 12.68 8.94
N LEU A 22 -9.93 12.64 9.90
CA LEU A 22 -10.74 11.46 10.20
C LEU A 22 -11.99 11.31 9.33
N THR A 23 -12.61 12.41 8.86
CA THR A 23 -13.79 12.35 7.99
C THR A 23 -13.44 12.13 6.51
N VAL A 24 -12.17 12.34 6.15
CA VAL A 24 -11.64 12.17 4.79
C VAL A 24 -10.99 10.80 4.57
N ARG A 25 -10.67 10.02 5.62
CA ARG A 25 -9.99 8.72 5.45
C ARG A 25 -10.97 7.63 5.05
N ASP A 26 -10.83 7.13 3.82
CA ASP A 26 -11.60 6.02 3.28
C ASP A 26 -10.66 4.84 2.97
N HIS A 27 -10.73 3.83 3.84
CA HIS A 27 -9.83 2.69 3.81
C HIS A 27 -9.99 1.90 2.50
N GLY A 28 -8.89 1.75 1.76
CA GLY A 28 -8.89 1.09 0.45
C GLY A 28 -9.21 2.01 -0.72
N ILE A 29 -9.69 3.24 -0.48
CA ILE A 29 -9.98 4.21 -1.54
C ILE A 29 -8.87 5.25 -1.64
N ASN A 30 -8.54 5.92 -0.52
CA ASN A 30 -7.54 6.99 -0.50
C ASN A 30 -6.39 6.75 0.50
N GLY A 31 -6.33 5.57 1.10
CA GLY A 31 -5.21 5.11 1.89
C GLY A 31 -5.54 3.88 2.72
N TRP A 32 -4.60 3.49 3.58
CA TRP A 32 -4.70 2.31 4.42
C TRP A 32 -4.19 2.55 5.83
N PHE A 33 -4.75 1.82 6.80
CA PHE A 33 -4.20 1.72 8.15
C PHE A 33 -3.18 0.59 8.17
N VAL A 34 -1.92 0.94 8.40
CA VAL A 34 -0.78 0.02 8.34
C VAL A 34 -0.26 -0.25 9.76
N PRO A 35 -0.19 -1.52 10.20
CA PRO A 35 0.38 -1.89 11.49
C PRO A 35 1.82 -1.41 11.66
N GLN A 36 2.17 -0.96 12.86
CA GLN A 36 3.54 -0.53 13.20
C GLN A 36 4.25 -1.58 14.06
N ARG A 37 5.59 -1.58 14.01
CA ARG A 37 6.43 -2.51 14.78
C ARG A 37 6.15 -2.46 16.29
N GLU A 38 6.00 -1.26 16.82
CA GLU A 38 5.72 -1.01 18.24
C GLU A 38 4.23 -1.21 18.61
N GLY A 39 3.41 -1.69 17.66
CA GLY A 39 1.96 -1.78 17.79
C GLY A 39 1.23 -0.53 17.30
N GLY A 40 -0.10 -0.65 17.21
CA GLY A 40 -0.97 0.41 16.67
C GLY A 40 -1.01 0.48 15.15
N LEU A 41 -1.83 1.40 14.64
CA LEU A 41 -2.10 1.60 13.22
C LEU A 41 -1.70 3.02 12.79
N ARG A 42 -0.91 3.13 11.71
CA ARG A 42 -0.60 4.41 11.06
C ARG A 42 -1.40 4.53 9.77
N TRP A 43 -2.06 5.67 9.56
CA TRP A 43 -2.65 5.96 8.26
C TRP A 43 -1.56 6.30 7.24
N ILE A 44 -1.59 5.64 6.08
CA ILE A 44 -0.75 5.94 4.92
C ILE A 44 -1.67 6.31 3.77
N GLY A 45 -1.55 7.53 3.25
CA GLY A 45 -2.34 7.99 2.11
C GLY A 45 -1.89 7.32 0.81
N LYS A 46 -2.82 7.15 -0.15
CA LYS A 46 -2.55 6.46 -1.42
C LYS A 46 -1.31 6.99 -2.15
N ALA A 47 -1.19 8.31 -2.28
CA ALA A 47 -0.03 8.93 -2.94
C ALA A 47 1.29 8.71 -2.17
N GLU A 48 1.25 8.61 -0.82
CA GLU A 48 2.44 8.26 -0.03
C GLU A 48 2.83 6.80 -0.28
N ALA A 49 1.86 5.90 -0.30
CA ALA A 49 2.08 4.48 -0.58
C ALA A 49 2.65 4.25 -1.98
N GLU A 50 2.12 4.94 -2.99
CA GLU A 50 2.63 4.89 -4.38
C GLU A 50 4.09 5.33 -4.46
N ARG A 51 4.47 6.44 -3.81
CA ARG A 51 5.88 6.88 -3.75
C ARG A 51 6.78 5.90 -3.01
N GLN A 52 6.29 5.29 -1.92
CA GLN A 52 7.05 4.25 -1.23
C GLN A 52 7.26 3.03 -2.12
N LEU A 53 6.24 2.63 -2.87
CA LEU A 53 6.32 1.51 -3.81
C LEU A 53 7.37 1.78 -4.89
N GLU A 54 7.30 2.94 -5.55
CA GLU A 54 8.29 3.36 -6.55
C GLU A 54 9.73 3.32 -6.00
N TYR A 55 9.93 3.79 -4.78
CA TYR A 55 11.23 3.74 -4.11
C TYR A 55 11.72 2.29 -3.94
N TYR A 56 10.87 1.38 -3.44
CA TYR A 56 11.24 -0.02 -3.24
C TYR A 56 11.47 -0.76 -4.56
N GLU A 57 10.69 -0.48 -5.60
CA GLU A 57 10.90 -1.05 -6.93
C GLU A 57 12.26 -0.61 -7.52
N ALA A 58 12.61 0.67 -7.37
CA ALA A 58 13.90 1.19 -7.81
C ALA A 58 15.07 0.56 -7.03
N GLN A 59 14.90 0.33 -5.72
CA GLN A 59 15.85 -0.41 -4.90
C GLN A 59 15.97 -1.87 -5.36
N GLU A 60 14.86 -2.59 -5.61
CA GLU A 60 14.90 -3.97 -6.10
C GLU A 60 15.61 -4.08 -7.45
N ALA A 61 15.39 -3.12 -8.36
CA ALA A 61 16.06 -3.10 -9.66
C ALA A 61 17.60 -2.95 -9.52
N LEU A 62 18.06 -2.19 -8.52
CA LEU A 62 19.47 -2.00 -8.22
C LEU A 62 20.07 -3.19 -7.45
N GLU A 63 19.33 -3.70 -6.48
CA GLU A 63 19.80 -4.66 -5.48
C GLU A 63 19.39 -6.09 -5.79
N GLY A 64 18.77 -6.41 -6.93
CA GLY A 64 17.99 -7.64 -7.14
C GLY A 64 18.60 -8.99 -6.68
N ARG A 65 19.93 -9.13 -6.60
CA ARG A 65 20.63 -10.32 -6.05
C ARG A 65 21.13 -10.18 -4.60
N LEU A 66 21.20 -8.96 -4.09
CA LEU A 66 21.61 -8.56 -2.74
C LEU A 66 20.43 -8.21 -1.83
N SER A 67 19.21 -8.13 -2.37
CA SER A 67 17.99 -7.90 -1.60
C SER A 67 17.90 -8.90 -0.45
N THR A 68 17.86 -8.38 0.77
CA THR A 68 17.69 -9.18 2.00
C THR A 68 16.23 -9.57 2.23
N ASN A 69 15.31 -9.10 1.37
CA ASN A 69 13.90 -9.41 1.49
C ASN A 69 13.59 -10.77 0.84
N THR A 70 13.47 -11.79 1.69
CA THR A 70 13.21 -13.18 1.31
C THR A 70 11.73 -13.49 1.07
N VAL A 71 10.86 -12.49 1.12
CA VAL A 71 9.41 -12.67 0.98
C VAL A 71 9.04 -12.81 -0.49
N ASN A 72 8.41 -13.94 -0.81
CA ASN A 72 7.86 -14.22 -2.14
C ASN A 72 6.33 -14.28 -2.05
N PHE A 73 5.65 -13.67 -3.01
CA PHE A 73 4.19 -13.73 -3.12
C PHE A 73 3.80 -14.70 -4.23
N TYR A 74 2.93 -15.66 -3.91
CA TYR A 74 2.37 -16.61 -4.86
C TYR A 74 0.86 -16.41 -4.96
N LEU A 75 0.38 -16.04 -6.15
CA LEU A 75 -1.02 -15.84 -6.46
C LEU A 75 -1.68 -17.15 -6.90
N TYR A 76 -2.75 -17.51 -6.21
CA TYR A 76 -3.64 -18.61 -6.57
C TYR A 76 -5.01 -18.04 -6.93
N THR A 77 -5.57 -18.54 -8.03
CA THR A 77 -6.91 -18.19 -8.50
C THR A 77 -7.62 -19.44 -9.01
N LEU A 78 -8.91 -19.33 -9.36
CA LEU A 78 -9.63 -20.42 -10.02
C LEU A 78 -9.02 -20.83 -11.37
N GLN A 79 -8.23 -19.95 -12.01
CA GLN A 79 -7.54 -20.25 -13.28
C GLN A 79 -6.22 -21.04 -13.07
N ASN A 80 -5.63 -20.97 -11.89
CA ASN A 80 -4.37 -21.64 -11.54
C ASN A 80 -4.39 -22.23 -10.11
N PRO A 81 -5.36 -23.12 -9.80
CA PRO A 81 -5.62 -23.53 -8.42
C PRO A 81 -4.49 -24.38 -7.82
N SER A 82 -3.74 -25.12 -8.64
CA SER A 82 -2.70 -26.05 -8.17
C SER A 82 -1.29 -25.47 -8.20
N THR A 83 -1.05 -24.46 -9.05
CA THR A 83 0.28 -23.90 -9.28
C THR A 83 0.24 -22.39 -9.08
N GLY A 84 0.80 -21.95 -7.96
CA GLY A 84 0.88 -20.54 -7.62
C GLY A 84 1.73 -19.77 -8.63
N GLN A 85 1.19 -18.68 -9.15
CA GLN A 85 1.94 -17.75 -9.99
C GLN A 85 2.72 -16.82 -9.09
N GLN A 86 4.05 -16.84 -9.14
CA GLN A 86 4.85 -15.88 -8.39
C GLN A 86 4.58 -14.47 -8.94
N ILE A 87 4.25 -13.54 -8.05
CA ILE A 87 4.04 -12.13 -8.36
C ILE A 87 5.00 -11.26 -7.57
N LYS A 88 5.29 -10.08 -8.12
CA LYS A 88 6.04 -9.01 -7.47
C LYS A 88 5.11 -7.84 -7.19
N ALA A 89 5.52 -6.96 -6.28
CA ALA A 89 4.81 -5.72 -6.01
C ALA A 89 5.04 -4.68 -7.13
N THR A 90 4.92 -5.11 -8.40
CA THR A 90 5.07 -4.24 -9.56
C THR A 90 3.83 -4.27 -10.43
N GLN A 91 3.47 -3.13 -11.01
CA GLN A 91 2.28 -3.05 -11.87
C GLN A 91 2.34 -4.04 -13.03
N ALA A 92 3.52 -4.23 -13.63
CA ALA A 92 3.74 -5.20 -14.71
C ALA A 92 3.49 -6.64 -14.24
N SER A 93 3.98 -7.03 -13.06
CA SER A 93 3.78 -8.39 -12.52
C SER A 93 2.31 -8.66 -12.18
N ILE A 94 1.59 -7.66 -11.68
CA ILE A 94 0.16 -7.80 -11.34
C ILE A 94 -0.68 -7.86 -12.62
N ASN A 95 -0.44 -6.98 -13.60
CA ASN A 95 -1.16 -6.95 -14.88
C ASN A 95 -0.93 -8.22 -15.72
N GLY A 96 0.26 -8.82 -15.63
CA GLY A 96 0.60 -10.08 -16.31
C GLY A 96 0.15 -11.34 -15.57
N SER A 97 -0.64 -11.21 -14.50
CA SER A 97 -1.11 -12.33 -13.68
C SER A 97 -2.59 -12.60 -13.83
N PHE A 98 -3.08 -13.69 -13.21
CA PHE A 98 -4.51 -13.97 -13.11
C PHE A 98 -5.25 -13.10 -12.08
N PHE A 99 -4.60 -12.08 -11.51
CA PHE A 99 -5.21 -11.19 -10.53
C PHE A 99 -6.39 -10.42 -11.14
N ASN A 100 -7.48 -10.32 -10.38
CA ASN A 100 -8.64 -9.53 -10.78
C ASN A 100 -9.07 -8.65 -9.59
N PRO A 101 -8.94 -7.31 -9.68
CA PRO A 101 -9.30 -6.41 -8.58
C PRO A 101 -10.80 -6.38 -8.28
N LYS A 102 -11.65 -6.95 -9.14
CA LYS A 102 -13.09 -7.09 -8.88
C LYS A 102 -13.42 -8.22 -7.90
N ASN A 103 -12.46 -9.11 -7.63
CA ASN A 103 -12.62 -10.20 -6.68
C ASN A 103 -12.02 -9.83 -5.32
N PRO A 104 -12.62 -10.27 -4.19
CA PRO A 104 -11.99 -10.15 -2.89
C PRO A 104 -10.61 -10.82 -2.88
N THR A 105 -9.63 -10.18 -2.25
CA THR A 105 -8.27 -10.71 -2.11
C THR A 105 -8.06 -11.22 -0.69
N ARG A 106 -7.52 -12.44 -0.56
CA ARG A 106 -7.10 -13.02 0.72
C ARG A 106 -5.59 -13.24 0.69
N ILE A 107 -4.90 -12.80 1.74
CA ILE A 107 -3.48 -13.06 1.94
C ILE A 107 -3.35 -14.14 3.02
N THR A 108 -2.68 -15.24 2.70
CA THR A 108 -2.33 -16.30 3.66
C THR A 108 -0.83 -16.24 3.90
N ILE A 109 -0.42 -16.10 5.16
CA ILE A 109 0.99 -16.07 5.58
C ILE A 109 1.21 -17.30 6.45
N HIS A 110 2.17 -18.13 6.08
CA HIS A 110 2.48 -19.34 6.83
C HIS A 110 3.26 -19.02 8.11
N GLY A 111 3.14 -19.90 9.10
CA GLY A 111 3.85 -19.80 10.38
C GLY A 111 5.13 -20.62 10.42
N TRP A 112 5.50 -21.06 11.62
CA TRP A 112 6.71 -21.83 11.89
C TRP A 112 6.81 -23.10 11.04
N ASN A 113 8.00 -23.33 10.46
CA ASN A 113 8.36 -24.55 9.71
C ASN A 113 7.36 -24.95 8.60
N SER A 114 6.81 -23.96 7.89
CA SER A 114 5.87 -24.15 6.78
C SER A 114 6.32 -23.38 5.54
N ASN A 115 5.60 -23.49 4.44
CA ASN A 115 5.88 -22.78 3.18
C ASN A 115 4.61 -22.58 2.34
N TYR A 116 4.75 -21.91 1.20
CA TYR A 116 3.65 -21.54 0.30
C TYR A 116 2.89 -22.72 -0.35
N ARG A 117 3.42 -23.95 -0.29
CA ARG A 117 2.77 -25.14 -0.88
C ARG A 117 1.84 -25.86 0.09
N MET A 118 1.83 -25.47 1.36
CA MET A 118 1.16 -26.18 2.45
C MET A 118 -0.09 -25.45 2.97
N GLY A 119 -0.65 -24.53 2.18
CA GLY A 119 -1.78 -23.66 2.55
C GLY A 119 -2.96 -23.77 1.61
#